data_AF-A0AAV0UQ85-F1
#
_entry.id   AF-A0AAV0UQ85-F1
#
_cell.length_a   1.000
_cell.length_b   1.000
_cell.length_c   1.000
_cell.angle_alpha   90.00
_cell.angle_beta   90.00
_cell.angle_gamma   90.00
#
_symmetry.space_group_name_H-M   'P 1'
#
loop_
_entity.id
_entity.type
_entity.pdbx_description
1 polymer ?
#
loop_
_entity_poly.entity_id
_entity_poly.type
_entity_poly.pdbx_seq_one_letter_code
_entity_poly.pdbx_strand_id
1 'polypeptide(L)'
;MDHLTIGFDIQSTPDAGGSGQTTRIVAHGYAAVTAPEAFGPVASTSPQSKTSASTRNQQQRSARRSCALMNPEAKHVLELLTRSLREFERVIRRRRLGFQSFVYFLTVAMDEAALQSCHVCAKSFSLLRRDFFCQLCGHMACRTCSHLHEVEATVGDVRRNRICIKCVLRVDACTFENDNLVAALGPTVVRDDKQWFPDRSEHEAIDKSKADEAGALPTPSASSLSMSHDRLASRDPATRSRALEELGRLMLSTRAASSLQTKSRRPTESKEEQDVAMDFSVEDVTRDVEHHVEQSLRATEKCITLEDCEVAGSDRDYAFEFDSSSTHDPNLPLPPMPRQDKEERRLQYIDASGMLDAQFDRSALDLLAQVAAKQLNCPIGFITMVGKETLHAIGTFPLRPRETTVIPRRESICSHTVYADKPLVVKNPQRDMRFAQMSLVKQAQVKFYVGFPIRAPDGAVVALLCASDFQPRETISVKEYAAMEALAKLAGQVVAPRLVTCCGVDRSNSHM
;
A
#
# COMPACT_ATOMS: atom_id res chain seq x y z
N MET A 1 25.79 -39.38 -19.12
CA MET A 1 25.61 -38.31 -18.13
C MET A 1 24.70 -38.86 -17.06
N ASP A 2 25.04 -38.71 -15.79
CA ASP A 2 24.11 -39.07 -14.71
C ASP A 2 22.93 -38.08 -14.76
N HIS A 3 21.73 -38.60 -14.68
CA HIS A 3 20.51 -37.83 -14.51
C HIS A 3 20.40 -37.46 -13.03
N LEU A 4 20.32 -36.17 -12.75
CA LEU A 4 20.29 -35.62 -11.40
C LEU A 4 18.89 -35.15 -11.06
N THR A 5 18.41 -35.57 -9.89
CA THR A 5 17.17 -35.07 -9.31
C THR A 5 17.43 -34.67 -7.87
N ILE A 6 16.89 -33.54 -7.44
CA ILE A 6 16.89 -33.14 -6.03
C ILE A 6 15.45 -33.02 -5.57
N GLY A 7 15.10 -33.78 -4.53
CA GLY A 7 13.89 -33.57 -3.75
C GLY A 7 14.20 -32.84 -2.45
N PHE A 8 13.20 -32.17 -1.89
CA PHE A 8 13.30 -31.53 -0.58
C PHE A 8 12.15 -32.00 0.28
N ASP A 9 12.45 -32.33 1.53
CA ASP A 9 11.49 -32.50 2.60
C ASP A 9 11.59 -31.28 3.54
N ILE A 10 10.48 -30.61 3.77
CA ILE A 10 10.41 -29.42 4.62
C ILE A 10 9.64 -29.80 5.87
N GLN A 11 10.35 -29.88 6.99
CA GLN A 11 9.79 -30.20 8.29
C GLN A 11 9.74 -28.92 9.12
N SER A 12 8.54 -28.51 9.50
CA SER A 12 8.32 -27.36 10.36
C SER A 12 7.86 -27.81 11.74
N THR A 13 8.59 -27.41 12.77
CA THR A 13 8.25 -27.67 14.16
C THR A 13 8.01 -26.34 14.86
N PRO A 14 6.78 -26.08 15.37
CA PRO A 14 6.53 -24.91 16.20
C PRO A 14 7.36 -24.99 17.48
N ASP A 15 7.88 -23.86 17.93
CA ASP A 15 8.65 -23.76 19.16
C ASP A 15 7.70 -23.87 20.37
N ALA A 16 8.20 -24.44 21.47
CA ALA A 16 7.46 -24.55 22.72
C ALA A 16 7.14 -23.15 23.28
N GLY A 17 5.93 -22.65 22.99
CA GLY A 17 5.53 -21.27 23.28
C GLY A 17 4.68 -20.61 22.18
N GLY A 18 4.57 -21.24 21.00
CA GLY A 18 3.63 -20.86 19.94
C GLY A 18 3.98 -19.60 19.14
N SER A 19 5.06 -18.88 19.48
CA SER A 19 5.49 -17.65 18.81
C SER A 19 6.60 -17.84 17.78
N GLY A 20 7.24 -19.02 17.73
CA GLY A 20 8.33 -19.33 16.81
C GLY A 20 8.12 -20.64 16.08
N GLN A 21 8.79 -20.81 14.93
CA GLN A 21 8.75 -22.02 14.13
C GLN A 21 10.15 -22.32 13.61
N THR A 22 10.67 -23.49 13.95
CA THR A 22 11.90 -24.01 13.38
C THR A 22 11.58 -24.77 12.10
N THR A 23 12.22 -24.42 10.98
CA THR A 23 12.08 -25.13 9.71
C THR A 23 13.38 -25.86 9.38
N ARG A 24 13.31 -27.18 9.29
CA ARG A 24 14.39 -28.05 8.81
C ARG A 24 14.10 -28.43 7.36
N ILE A 25 15.05 -28.15 6.48
CA ILE A 25 15.01 -28.57 5.08
C ILE A 25 15.97 -29.74 4.90
N VAL A 26 15.46 -30.91 4.52
CA VAL A 26 16.24 -32.10 4.19
C VAL A 26 16.27 -32.25 2.67
N ALA A 27 17.44 -32.13 2.07
CA ALA A 27 17.61 -32.32 0.64
C ALA A 27 18.01 -33.77 0.33
N HIS A 28 17.31 -34.39 -0.61
CA HIS A 28 17.59 -35.71 -1.12
C HIS A 28 18.10 -35.61 -2.56
N GLY A 29 19.41 -35.76 -2.74
CA GLY A 29 20.04 -35.82 -4.05
C GLY A 29 20.04 -37.25 -4.59
N TYR A 30 19.51 -37.43 -5.80
CA TYR A 30 19.55 -38.68 -6.54
C TYR A 30 20.36 -38.50 -7.81
N ALA A 31 21.28 -39.42 -8.06
CA ALA A 31 21.99 -39.53 -9.33
C ALA A 31 21.72 -40.91 -9.91
N ALA A 32 21.29 -40.95 -11.16
CA ALA A 32 21.03 -42.19 -11.87
C ALA A 32 21.75 -42.21 -13.22
N VAL A 33 22.39 -43.33 -13.53
CA VAL A 33 22.97 -43.57 -14.86
C VAL A 33 21.86 -43.77 -15.92
N THR A 34 20.63 -44.05 -15.47
CA THR A 34 19.45 -44.29 -16.30
C THR A 34 18.55 -43.05 -16.34
N ALA A 35 18.03 -42.71 -17.52
CA ALA A 35 17.15 -41.56 -17.72
C ALA A 35 15.80 -41.69 -16.98
N PRO A 36 15.23 -40.60 -16.46
CA PRO A 36 13.91 -40.57 -15.82
C PRO A 36 12.81 -41.26 -16.63
N GLU A 37 12.82 -41.13 -17.97
CA GLU A 37 11.81 -41.73 -18.84
C GLU A 37 11.91 -43.27 -18.92
N ALA A 38 13.04 -43.84 -18.51
CA ALA A 38 13.31 -45.29 -18.54
C ALA A 38 13.02 -46.01 -17.21
N PHE A 39 12.57 -45.30 -16.16
CA PHE A 39 12.20 -45.93 -14.88
C PHE A 39 10.89 -46.73 -14.92
N GLY A 40 10.15 -46.68 -16.03
CA GLY A 40 8.85 -47.33 -16.20
C GLY A 40 7.75 -46.63 -15.38
N PRO A 41 6.46 -46.88 -15.69
CA PRO A 41 5.37 -46.35 -14.89
C PRO A 41 5.47 -46.90 -13.46
N VAL A 42 5.36 -46.01 -12.47
CA VAL A 42 5.31 -46.39 -11.05
C VAL A 42 4.06 -47.24 -10.85
N ALA A 43 4.23 -48.56 -10.82
CA ALA A 43 3.15 -49.48 -10.49
C ALA A 43 2.75 -49.25 -9.02
N SER A 44 1.64 -48.56 -8.81
CA SER A 44 0.95 -48.52 -7.52
C SER A 44 0.43 -49.92 -7.22
N THR A 45 1.22 -50.75 -6.54
CA THR A 45 0.74 -52.04 -6.04
C THR A 45 0.94 -52.13 -4.54
N SER A 46 -0.18 -52.38 -3.86
CA SER A 46 -0.30 -52.65 -2.44
C SER A 46 0.66 -53.75 -1.98
N PRO A 47 1.02 -53.78 -0.68
CA PRO A 47 1.97 -54.74 -0.17
C PRO A 47 1.25 -56.07 0.11
N GLN A 48 0.98 -56.88 -0.91
CA GLN A 48 0.65 -58.28 -0.69
C GLN A 48 0.86 -59.15 -1.94
N SER A 49 1.68 -60.19 -1.73
CA SER A 49 1.91 -61.35 -2.59
C SER A 49 2.73 -61.11 -3.88
N LYS A 50 3.97 -61.64 -3.88
CA LYS A 50 4.37 -62.74 -4.77
C LYS A 50 5.81 -63.17 -4.46
N THR A 51 5.88 -64.28 -3.75
CA THR A 51 7.01 -65.19 -3.69
C THR A 51 7.31 -65.79 -5.07
N SER A 52 8.57 -66.17 -5.27
CA SER A 52 9.16 -66.99 -6.35
C SER A 52 9.59 -66.28 -7.64
N ALA A 53 10.85 -65.80 -7.66
CA ALA A 53 11.67 -65.70 -8.88
C ALA A 53 13.18 -65.76 -8.56
N SER A 54 13.77 -66.93 -8.82
CA SER A 54 15.18 -67.19 -9.18
C SER A 54 16.31 -66.46 -8.45
N THR A 55 16.94 -67.18 -7.51
CA THR A 55 18.16 -66.84 -6.77
C THR A 55 19.42 -66.65 -7.63
N ARG A 56 19.38 -66.91 -8.95
CA ARG A 56 20.51 -66.69 -9.87
C ARG A 56 20.65 -65.25 -10.38
N ASN A 57 19.58 -64.45 -10.33
CA ASN A 57 19.63 -63.05 -10.74
C ASN A 57 20.01 -62.07 -9.62
N GLN A 58 20.08 -62.55 -8.38
CA GLN A 58 20.37 -61.72 -7.21
C GLN A 58 21.86 -61.44 -7.05
N GLN A 59 22.75 -62.39 -7.41
CA GLN A 59 24.20 -62.19 -7.41
C GLN A 59 24.67 -61.29 -8.56
N GLN A 60 24.06 -61.37 -9.76
CA GLN A 60 24.39 -60.48 -10.89
C GLN A 60 23.84 -59.06 -10.71
N ARG A 61 22.68 -58.89 -10.02
CA ARG A 61 22.19 -57.57 -9.59
C ARG A 61 22.97 -56.99 -8.40
N SER A 62 23.48 -57.84 -7.51
CA SER A 62 24.35 -57.43 -6.40
C SER A 62 25.73 -56.97 -6.88
N ALA A 63 26.29 -57.62 -7.91
CA ALA A 63 27.55 -57.21 -8.53
C ALA A 63 27.46 -55.87 -9.29
N ARG A 64 26.29 -55.51 -9.85
CA ARG A 64 26.02 -54.18 -10.42
C ARG A 64 25.67 -53.10 -9.38
N ARG A 65 25.40 -53.49 -8.13
CA ARG A 65 25.17 -52.55 -7.01
C ARG A 65 26.48 -52.09 -6.36
N SER A 66 27.59 -52.78 -6.64
CA SER A 66 28.92 -52.32 -6.23
C SER A 66 29.42 -51.29 -7.24
N CYS A 67 29.49 -50.03 -6.80
CA CYS A 67 29.95 -48.86 -7.54
C CYS A 67 29.09 -48.39 -8.73
N ALA A 68 27.87 -47.94 -8.46
CA ALA A 68 27.53 -46.62 -8.98
C ALA A 68 28.25 -45.59 -8.09
N LEU A 69 29.57 -45.48 -8.23
CA LEU A 69 30.28 -44.30 -7.76
C LEU A 69 29.68 -43.16 -8.57
N MET A 70 28.77 -42.42 -7.93
CA MET A 70 28.21 -41.20 -8.51
C MET A 70 29.36 -40.42 -9.13
N ASN A 71 29.22 -40.06 -10.40
CA ASN A 71 30.29 -39.37 -11.12
C ASN A 71 30.76 -38.16 -10.26
N PRO A 72 32.09 -37.93 -10.09
CA PRO A 72 32.62 -36.73 -9.44
C PRO A 72 31.93 -35.42 -9.85
N GLU A 73 31.58 -35.23 -11.13
CA GLU A 73 30.85 -34.06 -11.60
C GLU A 73 29.41 -34.02 -11.07
N ALA A 74 28.71 -35.15 -11.07
CA ALA A 74 27.36 -35.26 -10.49
C ALA A 74 27.37 -35.00 -8.98
N LYS A 75 28.37 -35.54 -8.28
CA LYS A 75 28.62 -35.27 -6.86
C LYS A 75 28.83 -33.78 -6.62
N HIS A 76 29.68 -33.15 -7.43
CA HIS A 76 29.97 -31.72 -7.33
C HIS A 76 28.72 -30.86 -7.54
N VAL A 77 27.89 -31.17 -8.54
CA VAL A 77 26.63 -30.46 -8.79
C VAL A 77 25.65 -30.62 -7.61
N LEU A 78 25.49 -31.83 -7.07
CA LEU A 78 24.65 -32.06 -5.89
C LEU A 78 25.19 -31.33 -4.65
N GLU A 79 26.50 -31.30 -4.45
CA GLU A 79 27.13 -30.52 -3.37
C GLU A 79 26.88 -29.02 -3.55
N LEU A 80 26.97 -28.50 -4.78
CA LEU A 80 26.72 -27.10 -5.09
C LEU A 80 25.25 -26.72 -4.82
N LEU A 81 24.31 -27.54 -5.29
CA LEU A 81 22.88 -27.34 -5.05
C LEU A 81 22.54 -27.46 -3.55
N THR A 82 23.11 -28.43 -2.84
CA THR A 82 22.92 -28.58 -1.39
C THR A 82 23.51 -27.40 -0.62
N ARG A 83 24.69 -26.89 -1.05
CA ARG A 83 25.31 -25.69 -0.46
C ARG A 83 24.46 -24.45 -0.72
N SER A 84 23.82 -24.35 -1.89
CA SER A 84 22.93 -23.23 -2.22
C SER A 84 21.71 -23.12 -1.29
N LEU A 85 21.27 -24.23 -0.69
CA LEU A 85 20.20 -24.21 0.32
C LEU A 85 20.58 -23.44 1.58
N ARG A 86 21.87 -23.28 1.87
CA ARG A 86 22.33 -22.42 2.98
C ARG A 86 22.03 -20.95 2.73
N GLU A 87 21.81 -20.56 1.47
CA GLU A 87 21.47 -19.19 1.10
C GLU A 87 19.97 -18.90 1.24
N PHE A 88 19.15 -19.88 1.65
CA PHE A 88 17.69 -19.70 1.73
C PHE A 88 17.29 -18.59 2.72
N GLU A 89 17.95 -18.52 3.88
CA GLU A 89 17.72 -17.44 4.86
C GLU A 89 18.05 -16.07 4.26
N ARG A 90 19.15 -15.97 3.50
CA ARG A 90 19.55 -14.74 2.82
C ARG A 90 18.50 -14.33 1.78
N VAL A 91 18.02 -15.26 0.96
CA VAL A 91 16.99 -14.99 -0.07
C VAL A 91 15.65 -14.61 0.57
N ILE A 92 15.22 -15.32 1.61
CA ILE A 92 14.00 -14.96 2.37
C ILE A 92 14.15 -13.55 2.93
N ARG A 93 15.24 -13.28 3.66
CA ARG A 93 15.44 -11.97 4.30
C ARG A 93 15.49 -10.86 3.26
N ARG A 94 16.15 -11.09 2.11
CA ARG A 94 16.20 -10.16 0.99
C ARG A 94 14.82 -9.76 0.48
N ARG A 95 13.92 -10.74 0.31
CA ARG A 95 12.55 -10.52 -0.15
C ARG A 95 11.67 -9.88 0.93
N ARG A 96 11.77 -10.35 2.18
CA ARG A 96 11.05 -9.77 3.33
C ARG A 96 11.37 -8.28 3.51
N LEU A 97 12.65 -7.94 3.39
CA LEU A 97 13.10 -6.55 3.40
C LEU A 97 12.61 -5.77 2.17
N GLY A 98 12.44 -6.43 1.02
CA GLY A 98 11.87 -5.84 -0.19
C GLY A 98 10.44 -5.32 -0.03
N PHE A 99 9.66 -5.86 0.91
CA PHE A 99 8.30 -5.38 1.22
C PHE A 99 8.25 -4.16 2.13
N GLN A 100 9.38 -3.66 2.62
CA GLN A 100 9.42 -2.54 3.58
C GLN A 100 9.68 -1.20 2.89
N SER A 101 9.15 -0.13 3.47
CA SER A 101 9.48 1.25 3.08
C SER A 101 10.80 1.70 3.75
N PHE A 102 11.68 2.31 2.96
CA PHE A 102 13.00 2.77 3.43
C PHE A 102 13.05 4.29 3.55
N VAL A 103 14.01 4.78 4.34
CA VAL A 103 14.38 6.18 4.44
C VAL A 103 15.79 6.37 3.88
N TYR A 104 15.92 7.30 2.94
CA TYR A 104 17.20 7.70 2.33
C TYR A 104 17.63 9.10 2.74
N PHE A 105 16.65 9.97 2.97
CA PHE A 105 16.83 11.34 3.42
C PHE A 105 15.82 11.62 4.51
N LEU A 106 16.29 12.05 5.68
CA LEU A 106 15.42 12.54 6.75
C LEU A 106 15.08 14.01 6.47
N THR A 107 13.79 14.33 6.42
CA THR A 107 13.33 15.74 6.36
C THR A 107 13.20 16.33 7.77
N VAL A 108 13.07 15.47 8.79
CA VAL A 108 12.96 15.86 10.19
C VAL A 108 14.33 15.79 10.85
N ALA A 109 14.77 16.90 11.45
CA ALA A 109 15.99 16.95 12.24
C ALA A 109 15.86 16.01 13.45
N MET A 110 16.72 15.00 13.53
CA MET A 110 16.86 14.21 14.76
C MET A 110 17.53 15.09 15.83
N ASP A 111 17.15 14.88 17.09
CA ASP A 111 17.83 15.49 18.24
C ASP A 111 19.34 15.21 18.18
N GLU A 112 20.16 16.23 18.45
CA GLU A 112 21.63 16.11 18.46
C GLU A 112 22.09 14.99 19.41
N ALA A 113 21.40 14.79 20.53
CA ALA A 113 21.71 13.71 21.47
C ALA A 113 21.44 12.32 20.87
N ALA A 114 20.37 12.16 20.08
CA ALA A 114 20.03 10.92 19.40
C ALA A 114 21.03 10.57 18.27
N LEU A 115 21.71 11.58 17.72
CA LEU A 115 22.76 11.40 16.73
C LEU A 115 24.11 10.96 17.34
N GLN A 116 24.31 11.16 18.65
CA GLN A 116 25.60 10.89 19.30
C GLN A 116 25.76 9.47 19.88
N SER A 117 24.73 8.63 19.84
CA SER A 117 24.80 7.26 20.37
C SER A 117 24.06 6.23 19.52
N CYS A 118 24.48 4.97 19.66
CA CYS A 118 23.85 3.86 18.95
C CYS A 118 22.46 3.57 19.53
N HIS A 119 21.40 3.71 18.73
CA HIS A 119 20.02 3.42 19.16
C HIS A 119 19.78 1.95 19.59
N VAL A 120 20.67 1.04 19.20
CA VAL A 120 20.58 -0.37 19.59
C VAL A 120 21.24 -0.65 20.93
N CYS A 121 22.50 -0.22 21.12
CA CYS A 121 23.29 -0.55 22.32
C CYS A 121 23.52 0.62 23.28
N ALA A 122 22.95 1.80 23.01
CA ALA A 122 23.06 3.05 23.77
C ALA A 122 24.49 3.63 23.95
N LYS A 123 25.54 2.93 23.49
CA LYS A 123 26.92 3.43 23.55
C LYS A 123 27.15 4.59 22.58
N SER A 124 27.80 5.65 23.07
CA SER A 124 28.17 6.84 22.31
C SER A 124 29.15 6.54 21.18
N PHE A 125 29.08 7.30 20.09
CA PHE A 125 29.99 7.18 18.96
C PHE A 125 31.34 7.85 19.24
N SER A 126 32.38 7.39 18.52
CA SER A 126 33.74 7.94 18.59
C SER A 126 34.51 7.59 17.32
N LEU A 127 35.75 8.06 17.18
CA LEU A 127 36.61 7.72 16.02
C LEU A 127 36.80 6.20 15.84
N LEU A 128 36.81 5.44 16.94
CA LEU A 128 36.91 3.96 16.92
C LEU A 128 35.54 3.28 16.80
N ARG A 129 34.46 4.01 17.06
CA ARG A 129 33.08 3.53 16.99
C ARG A 129 32.28 4.43 16.06
N ARG A 130 32.49 4.20 14.77
CA ARG A 130 31.77 4.91 13.70
C ARG A 130 30.26 4.66 13.82
N ASP A 131 29.53 5.72 13.53
CA ASP A 131 28.10 5.79 13.39
C ASP A 131 27.68 5.40 11.98
N PHE A 132 26.53 4.75 11.87
CA PHE A 132 25.94 4.41 10.59
C PHE A 132 24.43 4.63 10.62
N PHE A 133 23.88 5.06 9.51
CA PHE A 133 22.47 5.28 9.35
C PHE A 133 21.72 3.98 9.02
N CYS A 134 20.71 3.62 9.81
CA CYS A 134 19.79 2.53 9.48
C CYS A 134 18.75 3.05 8.49
N GLN A 135 18.80 2.57 7.25
CA GLN A 135 17.90 2.99 6.18
C GLN A 135 16.46 2.48 6.35
N LEU A 136 16.18 1.67 7.37
CA LEU A 136 14.82 1.19 7.64
C LEU A 136 14.11 2.03 8.69
N CYS A 137 14.65 2.12 9.92
CA CYS A 137 14.05 2.94 10.97
C CYS A 137 14.51 4.39 11.00
N GLY A 138 15.54 4.78 10.25
CA GLY A 138 16.07 6.14 10.25
C GLY A 138 16.90 6.51 11.48
N HIS A 139 17.42 5.54 12.24
CA HIS A 139 18.23 5.81 13.45
C HIS A 139 19.70 5.47 13.24
N MET A 140 20.58 6.11 14.02
CA MET A 140 22.01 5.82 14.05
C MET A 140 22.31 4.53 14.82
N ALA A 141 23.19 3.69 14.25
CA ALA A 141 23.63 2.42 14.80
C ALA A 141 25.14 2.22 14.55
N CYS A 142 25.84 1.54 15.47
CA CYS A 142 27.24 1.20 15.25
C CYS A 142 27.41 0.00 14.29
N ARG A 143 28.66 -0.25 13.87
CA ARG A 143 29.02 -1.38 12.98
C ARG A 143 28.56 -2.75 13.49
N THR A 144 28.62 -3.00 14.81
CA THR A 144 28.23 -4.29 15.39
C THR A 144 26.71 -4.44 15.54
N CYS A 145 25.96 -3.33 15.47
CA CYS A 145 24.51 -3.32 15.62
C CYS A 145 23.79 -3.12 14.29
N SER A 146 24.52 -3.04 13.17
CA SER A 146 23.95 -2.86 11.84
C SER A 146 24.78 -3.57 10.77
N HIS A 147 24.10 -4.15 9.78
CA HIS A 147 24.73 -4.86 8.68
C HIS A 147 24.16 -4.40 7.34
N LEU A 148 24.92 -4.60 6.27
CA LEU A 148 24.40 -4.46 4.92
C LEU A 148 23.60 -5.72 4.59
N HIS A 149 22.34 -5.54 4.24
CA HIS A 149 21.44 -6.59 3.81
C HIS A 149 21.06 -6.36 2.34
N GLU A 150 20.94 -7.45 1.60
CA GLU A 150 20.31 -7.41 0.29
C GLU A 150 18.83 -7.11 0.44
N VAL A 151 18.28 -6.34 -0.49
CA VAL A 151 16.87 -5.95 -0.54
C VAL A 151 16.41 -6.08 -1.98
N GLU A 152 15.31 -6.81 -2.19
CA GLU A 152 14.70 -7.03 -3.51
C GLU A 152 13.28 -6.45 -3.49
N ALA A 153 13.16 -5.12 -3.63
CA ALA A 153 11.87 -4.42 -3.65
C ALA A 153 11.13 -4.63 -4.98
N THR A 154 11.89 -4.72 -6.07
CA THR A 154 11.42 -5.16 -7.37
C THR A 154 12.06 -6.50 -7.66
N VAL A 155 11.23 -7.47 -8.04
CA VAL A 155 11.67 -8.83 -8.34
C VAL A 155 12.78 -8.81 -9.40
N GLY A 156 13.95 -9.38 -9.07
CA GLY A 156 15.12 -9.40 -9.94
C GLY A 156 16.08 -8.21 -9.83
N ASP A 157 15.75 -7.19 -9.03
CA ASP A 157 16.62 -6.03 -8.74
C ASP A 157 17.05 -6.06 -7.27
N VAL A 158 18.36 -6.16 -7.03
CA VAL A 158 18.93 -6.25 -5.68
C VAL A 158 19.83 -5.07 -5.39
N ARG A 159 19.48 -4.39 -4.29
CA ARG A 159 20.29 -3.35 -3.67
C ARG A 159 20.76 -3.76 -2.28
N ARG A 160 21.74 -3.03 -1.76
CA ARG A 160 22.23 -3.23 -0.38
C ARG A 160 21.79 -2.08 0.49
N ASN A 161 21.06 -2.40 1.56
CA ASN A 161 20.65 -1.42 2.55
C ASN A 161 21.28 -1.73 3.90
N ARG A 162 21.76 -0.71 4.60
CA ARG A 162 22.24 -0.86 5.97
C ARG A 162 21.06 -0.85 6.94
N ILE A 163 20.92 -1.93 7.68
CA ILE A 163 19.77 -2.16 8.57
C ILE A 163 20.28 -2.58 9.95
N CYS A 164 19.70 -2.02 11.00
CA CYS A 164 20.05 -2.37 12.37
C CYS A 164 19.42 -3.71 12.78
N ILE A 165 20.05 -4.40 13.73
CA ILE A 165 19.59 -5.73 14.16
C ILE A 165 18.14 -5.73 14.69
N LYS A 166 17.70 -4.65 15.34
CA LYS A 166 16.31 -4.52 15.82
C LYS A 166 15.31 -4.48 14.65
N CYS A 167 15.66 -3.79 13.57
CA CYS A 167 14.83 -3.73 12.37
C CYS A 167 14.73 -5.08 11.67
N VAL A 168 15.84 -5.83 11.59
CA VAL A 168 15.83 -7.19 11.04
C VAL A 168 14.89 -8.08 11.84
N LEU A 169 14.97 -8.04 13.18
CA LEU A 169 14.08 -8.82 14.04
C LEU A 169 12.59 -8.45 13.84
N ARG A 170 12.27 -7.17 13.69
CA ARG A 170 10.88 -6.72 13.45
C ARG A 170 10.34 -7.17 12.11
N VAL A 171 11.17 -7.12 11.06
CA VAL A 171 10.80 -7.64 9.74
C VAL A 171 10.64 -9.15 9.78
N ASP A 172 11.54 -9.86 10.46
CA ASP A 172 11.45 -11.31 10.59
C ASP A 172 10.22 -11.78 11.39
N ALA A 173 9.68 -10.92 12.26
CA ALA A 173 8.44 -11.13 13.01
C ALA A 173 7.14 -10.79 12.23
N CYS A 174 7.24 -10.26 11.01
CA CYS A 174 6.08 -10.05 10.13
C CYS A 174 5.62 -11.37 9.50
N THR A 175 4.36 -11.43 9.06
CA THR A 175 3.75 -12.64 8.50
C THR A 175 3.75 -12.58 6.97
N PHE A 176 4.37 -13.58 6.33
CA PHE A 176 4.57 -13.65 4.87
C PHE A 176 3.91 -14.90 4.25
N GLU A 177 2.63 -15.13 4.53
CA GLU A 177 1.86 -16.16 3.84
C GLU A 177 1.87 -15.87 2.33
N ASN A 178 2.24 -16.85 1.51
CA ASN A 178 2.29 -16.73 0.06
C ASN A 178 1.27 -17.67 -0.58
N ASP A 179 0.16 -17.11 -1.05
CA ASP A 179 -0.87 -17.88 -1.76
C ASP A 179 -0.40 -18.31 -3.17
N ASN A 180 0.66 -17.67 -3.70
CA ASN A 180 1.29 -18.02 -4.98
C ASN A 180 2.80 -18.26 -4.82
N LEU A 181 3.17 -19.49 -4.45
CA LEU A 181 4.56 -19.92 -4.26
C LEU A 181 5.40 -19.70 -5.53
N VAL A 182 4.82 -19.88 -6.72
CA VAL A 182 5.55 -19.78 -8.01
C VAL A 182 5.93 -18.34 -8.33
N ALA A 183 5.01 -17.38 -8.15
CA ALA A 183 5.35 -15.96 -8.25
C ALA A 183 6.37 -15.55 -7.18
N ALA A 184 6.23 -16.10 -5.97
CA ALA A 184 7.17 -15.86 -4.87
C ALA A 184 8.57 -16.43 -5.10
N LEU A 185 8.77 -17.37 -6.04
CA LEU A 185 10.10 -17.90 -6.38
C LEU A 185 10.95 -16.89 -7.19
N GLY A 186 10.32 -15.94 -7.90
CA GLY A 186 11.00 -14.92 -8.70
C GLY A 186 11.88 -15.49 -9.84
N PRO A 187 12.58 -14.64 -10.60
CA PRO A 187 13.50 -15.06 -11.64
C PRO A 187 14.71 -15.74 -11.01
N THR A 188 15.21 -16.79 -11.68
CA THR A 188 16.39 -17.54 -11.25
C THR A 188 17.68 -16.70 -11.31
N VAL A 189 17.68 -15.64 -12.11
CA VAL A 189 18.79 -14.71 -12.29
C VAL A 189 18.37 -13.33 -11.80
N VAL A 190 19.20 -12.73 -10.96
CA VAL A 190 18.99 -11.43 -10.33
C VAL A 190 20.12 -10.50 -10.76
N ARG A 191 19.79 -9.26 -11.12
CA ARG A 191 20.79 -8.25 -11.49
C ARG A 191 21.30 -7.59 -10.21
N ASP A 192 22.63 -7.42 -10.11
CA ASP A 192 23.32 -6.80 -8.97
C ASP A 192 23.88 -5.45 -9.42
N ASP A 193 23.13 -4.38 -9.21
CA ASP A 193 23.58 -3.04 -9.53
C ASP A 193 24.39 -2.48 -8.34
N LYS A 194 25.72 -2.53 -8.47
CA LYS A 194 26.67 -2.06 -7.46
C LYS A 194 26.70 -0.53 -7.26
N GLN A 195 25.86 0.23 -7.97
CA GLN A 195 25.87 1.69 -7.99
C GLN A 195 24.61 2.27 -7.33
N TRP A 196 24.57 2.30 -6.00
CA TRP A 196 23.56 3.10 -5.29
C TRP A 196 24.08 3.76 -4.00
N PHE A 197 25.26 4.41 -4.06
CA PHE A 197 25.67 5.31 -2.99
C PHE A 197 26.45 6.52 -3.53
N PRO A 198 26.07 7.77 -3.17
CA PRO A 198 27.06 8.80 -2.94
C PRO A 198 27.71 8.48 -1.59
N ASP A 199 28.81 7.73 -1.65
CA ASP A 199 29.60 7.36 -0.48
C ASP A 199 30.20 8.64 0.12
N ARG A 200 29.65 9.12 1.23
CA ARG A 200 30.35 10.12 2.04
C ARG A 200 31.51 9.40 2.74
N SER A 201 32.64 9.42 2.05
CA SER A 201 34.02 9.20 2.52
C SER A 201 34.48 7.77 2.78
N GLU A 202 34.78 7.07 1.69
CA GLU A 202 36.08 6.40 1.53
C GLU A 202 36.67 6.86 0.18
N HIS A 203 37.47 7.94 0.18
CA HIS A 203 38.70 8.17 -0.60
C HIS A 203 39.12 9.65 -0.50
N GLU A 204 40.42 9.84 -0.24
CA GLU A 204 41.10 11.11 0.04
C GLU A 204 41.45 11.91 -1.23
N ALA A 205 41.44 13.25 -1.07
CA ALA A 205 42.37 14.28 -1.56
C ALA A 205 42.92 14.33 -3.00
N ILE A 206 43.04 15.60 -3.47
CA ILE A 206 43.72 16.14 -4.67
C ILE A 206 42.83 16.09 -5.93
N ASP A 207 42.41 17.18 -6.60
CA ASP A 207 43.07 18.45 -6.89
C ASP A 207 42.05 19.57 -7.10
N LYS A 208 42.42 20.81 -6.73
CA LYS A 208 41.68 22.03 -7.07
C LYS A 208 42.24 22.55 -8.39
N SER A 209 41.43 22.67 -9.44
CA SER A 209 41.45 23.88 -10.27
C SER A 209 40.32 23.95 -11.31
N LYS A 210 39.83 25.19 -11.45
CA LYS A 210 39.18 25.84 -12.58
C LYS A 210 37.66 25.78 -12.72
N ALA A 211 37.18 26.99 -12.91
CA ALA A 211 35.83 27.47 -13.03
C ALA A 211 35.40 27.58 -14.50
N ASP A 212 34.12 27.92 -14.63
CA ASP A 212 33.49 28.77 -15.64
C ASP A 212 32.73 28.14 -16.82
N GLU A 213 31.48 28.64 -16.87
CA GLU A 213 30.70 29.10 -18.03
C GLU A 213 29.79 28.16 -18.85
N ALA A 214 28.50 28.48 -18.70
CA ALA A 214 27.55 28.88 -19.76
C ALA A 214 26.88 27.83 -20.66
N GLY A 215 25.57 28.04 -20.88
CA GLY A 215 24.85 27.50 -22.03
C GLY A 215 23.35 27.31 -21.84
N ALA A 216 22.56 28.37 -22.07
CA ALA A 216 21.10 28.32 -22.17
C ALA A 216 20.63 28.11 -23.63
N LEU A 217 19.33 27.77 -23.75
CA LEU A 217 18.40 27.84 -24.91
C LEU A 217 18.23 26.57 -25.79
N PRO A 218 17.12 26.41 -26.56
CA PRO A 218 15.78 27.03 -26.48
C PRO A 218 14.58 26.05 -26.63
N THR A 219 13.38 26.54 -26.32
CA THR A 219 12.07 25.99 -26.71
C THR A 219 11.67 26.43 -28.14
N PRO A 220 10.91 25.62 -28.90
CA PRO A 220 10.28 26.07 -30.13
C PRO A 220 8.80 26.46 -29.96
N SER A 221 8.41 27.38 -30.82
CA SER A 221 7.19 28.18 -30.88
C SER A 221 6.06 27.61 -31.74
N ALA A 222 4.85 28.04 -31.39
CA ALA A 222 3.51 28.00 -31.98
C ALA A 222 3.29 27.98 -33.51
N SER A 223 2.17 27.36 -33.93
CA SER A 223 1.01 27.91 -34.71
C SER A 223 0.34 26.78 -35.53
N SER A 224 -0.98 26.53 -35.52
CA SER A 224 -2.05 27.41 -36.00
C SER A 224 -3.44 26.84 -35.61
N LEU A 225 -4.17 27.54 -34.73
CA LEU A 225 -5.64 27.66 -34.74
C LEU A 225 -5.98 29.01 -34.09
N SER A 226 -6.03 30.07 -34.90
CA SER A 226 -6.32 31.42 -34.45
C SER A 226 -7.82 31.62 -34.23
N MET A 227 -8.25 31.52 -32.98
CA MET A 227 -9.38 32.29 -32.43
C MET A 227 -8.83 33.01 -31.20
N SER A 228 -8.74 34.34 -31.27
CA SER A 228 -7.97 35.15 -30.32
C SER A 228 -8.57 35.11 -28.90
N HIS A 229 -7.82 34.48 -27.98
CA HIS A 229 -8.07 34.36 -26.53
C HIS A 229 -8.29 35.70 -25.81
N ASP A 230 -7.92 36.84 -26.42
CA ASP A 230 -7.98 38.17 -25.81
C ASP A 230 -9.40 38.64 -25.46
N ARG A 231 -10.44 38.13 -26.13
CA ARG A 231 -11.83 38.56 -25.84
C ARG A 231 -12.43 37.91 -24.59
N LEU A 232 -11.98 36.70 -24.24
CA LEU A 232 -12.39 35.98 -23.02
C LEU A 232 -11.59 36.45 -21.79
N ALA A 233 -10.36 36.93 -21.99
CA ALA A 233 -9.51 37.49 -20.94
C ALA A 233 -9.69 39.01 -20.75
N SER A 234 -10.56 39.65 -21.53
CA SER A 234 -10.82 41.09 -21.43
C SER A 234 -11.33 41.50 -20.05
N ARG A 235 -10.74 42.55 -19.48
CA ARG A 235 -11.15 43.13 -18.19
C ARG A 235 -12.53 43.81 -18.27
N ASP A 236 -13.03 44.10 -19.47
CA ASP A 236 -14.38 44.61 -19.71
C ASP A 236 -15.45 43.49 -19.66
N PRO A 237 -16.40 43.52 -18.69
CA PRO A 237 -17.43 42.49 -18.53
C PRO A 237 -18.35 42.32 -19.75
N ALA A 238 -18.66 43.41 -20.48
CA ALA A 238 -19.57 43.36 -21.62
C ALA A 238 -18.95 42.66 -22.84
N THR A 239 -17.63 42.74 -22.98
CA THR A 239 -16.88 42.01 -24.00
C THR A 239 -16.77 40.52 -23.65
N ARG A 240 -16.59 40.19 -22.36
CA ARG A 240 -16.56 38.81 -21.87
C ARG A 240 -17.90 38.10 -22.02
N SER A 241 -19.00 38.79 -21.71
CA SER A 241 -20.35 38.22 -21.81
C SER A 241 -20.74 37.91 -23.27
N ARG A 242 -20.38 38.78 -24.22
CA ARG A 242 -20.61 38.55 -25.65
C ARG A 242 -19.76 37.40 -26.22
N ALA A 243 -18.52 37.27 -25.77
CA ALA A 243 -17.66 36.14 -26.14
C ALA A 243 -18.21 34.79 -25.61
N LEU A 244 -18.82 34.79 -24.43
CA LEU A 244 -19.45 33.60 -23.84
C LEU A 244 -20.78 33.24 -24.54
N GLU A 245 -21.58 34.22 -24.98
CA GLU A 245 -22.80 33.97 -25.77
C GLU A 245 -22.50 33.40 -27.18
N GLU A 246 -21.44 33.87 -27.85
CA GLU A 246 -20.98 33.29 -29.12
C GLU A 246 -20.49 31.84 -28.95
N LEU A 247 -19.78 31.55 -27.85
CA LEU A 247 -19.37 30.19 -27.48
C LEU A 247 -20.57 29.28 -27.16
N GLY A 248 -21.60 29.84 -26.51
CA GLY A 248 -22.87 29.16 -26.28
C GLY A 248 -23.60 28.79 -27.57
N ARG A 249 -23.63 29.67 -28.57
CA ARG A 249 -24.23 29.37 -29.88
C ARG A 249 -23.48 28.31 -30.68
N LEU A 250 -22.14 28.28 -30.60
CA LEU A 250 -21.32 27.27 -31.27
C LEU A 250 -21.46 25.87 -30.63
N MET A 251 -21.65 25.82 -29.31
CA MET A 251 -21.91 24.57 -28.57
C MET A 251 -23.34 24.03 -28.76
N LEU A 252 -24.30 24.89 -29.10
CA LEU A 252 -25.72 24.52 -29.27
C LEU A 252 -26.10 24.20 -30.74
N SER A 253 -25.21 24.44 -31.71
CA SER A 253 -25.52 24.19 -33.14
C SER A 253 -25.22 22.77 -33.63
N THR A 254 -24.94 21.80 -32.74
CA THR A 254 -24.80 20.37 -33.09
C THR A 254 -25.95 19.50 -32.59
N ARG A 255 -27.09 20.07 -32.22
CA ARG A 255 -28.33 19.32 -31.95
C ARG A 255 -29.53 19.91 -32.69
N ALA A 256 -29.64 19.58 -33.97
CA ALA A 256 -30.90 19.63 -34.70
C ALA A 256 -30.88 18.61 -35.85
N ALA A 257 -31.36 17.39 -35.60
CA ALA A 257 -32.01 16.54 -36.60
C ALA A 257 -32.69 15.34 -35.95
N SER A 258 -33.94 15.10 -36.34
CA SER A 258 -34.84 13.95 -36.07
C SER A 258 -35.53 13.92 -34.70
N SER A 259 -36.82 13.62 -34.56
CA SER A 259 -37.98 13.54 -35.46
C SER A 259 -39.19 13.35 -34.55
N LEU A 260 -40.31 13.98 -34.89
CA LEU A 260 -41.62 13.78 -34.27
C LEU A 260 -42.13 12.33 -34.45
N GLN A 261 -42.91 11.81 -33.49
CA GLN A 261 -44.28 11.30 -33.73
C GLN A 261 -45.00 10.83 -32.43
N THR A 262 -46.05 11.58 -32.10
CA THR A 262 -47.38 11.22 -31.56
C THR A 262 -47.66 9.78 -31.06
N LYS A 263 -48.24 9.66 -29.84
CA LYS A 263 -49.70 9.44 -29.66
C LYS A 263 -50.17 9.47 -28.20
N SER A 264 -51.34 10.07 -28.05
CA SER A 264 -52.18 10.31 -26.88
C SER A 264 -52.83 9.04 -26.30
N ARG A 265 -52.96 8.98 -24.96
CA ARG A 265 -54.23 8.69 -24.26
C ARG A 265 -54.13 8.88 -22.74
N ARG A 266 -55.12 9.60 -22.20
CA ARG A 266 -55.58 9.69 -20.79
C ARG A 266 -57.10 9.39 -20.83
N PRO A 267 -57.85 9.34 -19.72
CA PRO A 267 -57.49 9.21 -18.28
C PRO A 267 -58.39 8.17 -17.54
N THR A 268 -58.14 7.92 -16.24
CA THR A 268 -59.22 7.85 -15.22
C THR A 268 -58.66 7.87 -13.81
N GLU A 269 -59.33 8.62 -12.95
CA GLU A 269 -59.07 8.86 -11.53
C GLU A 269 -59.63 7.73 -10.64
N SER A 270 -58.97 7.45 -9.52
CA SER A 270 -59.63 7.13 -8.26
C SER A 270 -58.67 7.40 -7.09
N LYS A 271 -59.16 8.19 -6.12
CA LYS A 271 -58.52 8.55 -4.86
C LYS A 271 -58.38 7.30 -3.97
N GLU A 272 -57.18 7.05 -3.47
CA GLU A 272 -56.97 6.39 -2.17
C GLU A 272 -55.87 7.16 -1.43
N GLU A 273 -56.22 7.65 -0.24
CA GLU A 273 -55.27 8.12 0.76
C GLU A 273 -54.50 6.91 1.27
N GLN A 274 -53.21 6.83 0.95
CA GLN A 274 -52.27 5.89 1.55
C GLN A 274 -51.06 6.68 2.03
N ASP A 275 -50.76 6.54 3.32
CA ASP A 275 -49.48 6.88 3.93
C ASP A 275 -48.36 6.16 3.16
N VAL A 276 -47.73 6.86 2.21
CA VAL A 276 -46.55 6.35 1.52
C VAL A 276 -45.34 6.65 2.38
N ALA A 277 -44.90 5.62 3.11
CA ALA A 277 -43.59 5.58 3.72
C ALA A 277 -42.50 5.96 2.70
N MET A 278 -41.56 6.82 3.12
CA MET A 278 -40.36 7.18 2.38
C MET A 278 -39.48 5.94 2.19
N ASP A 279 -39.76 5.16 1.15
CA ASP A 279 -38.91 4.08 0.64
C ASP A 279 -38.46 4.45 -0.79
N PHE A 280 -37.99 5.69 -0.95
CA PHE A 280 -37.09 6.02 -2.06
C PHE A 280 -35.81 5.23 -1.78
N SER A 281 -35.72 4.05 -2.39
CA SER A 281 -34.78 3.01 -1.99
C SER A 281 -33.36 3.55 -1.94
N VAL A 282 -32.66 3.26 -0.85
CA VAL A 282 -31.22 3.48 -0.71
C VAL A 282 -30.45 2.95 -1.93
N GLU A 283 -30.97 1.94 -2.63
CA GLU A 283 -30.41 1.39 -3.86
C GLU A 283 -30.47 2.37 -5.04
N ASP A 284 -31.53 3.18 -5.14
CA ASP A 284 -31.64 4.22 -6.17
C ASP A 284 -30.64 5.35 -5.91
N VAL A 285 -30.49 5.77 -4.65
CA VAL A 285 -29.47 6.77 -4.26
C VAL A 285 -28.06 6.21 -4.46
N THR A 286 -27.83 4.94 -4.12
CA THR A 286 -26.56 4.25 -4.38
C THR A 286 -26.26 4.26 -5.86
N ARG A 287 -27.24 3.89 -6.70
CA ARG A 287 -27.10 3.86 -8.16
C ARG A 287 -26.88 5.25 -8.73
N ASP A 288 -27.53 6.29 -8.19
CA ASP A 288 -27.33 7.67 -8.61
C ASP A 288 -25.94 8.20 -8.23
N VAL A 289 -25.44 7.86 -7.03
CA VAL A 289 -24.07 8.16 -6.61
C VAL A 289 -23.07 7.40 -7.48
N GLU A 290 -23.26 6.10 -7.69
CA GLU A 290 -22.44 5.27 -8.59
C GLU A 290 -22.44 5.85 -10.00
N HIS A 291 -23.60 6.25 -10.53
CA HIS A 291 -23.73 6.86 -11.86
C HIS A 291 -23.08 8.26 -11.93
N HIS A 292 -23.22 9.08 -10.89
CA HIS A 292 -22.55 10.39 -10.80
C HIS A 292 -21.02 10.23 -10.75
N VAL A 293 -20.54 9.23 -10.00
CA VAL A 293 -19.13 8.84 -9.95
C VAL A 293 -18.69 8.35 -11.33
N GLU A 294 -19.45 7.47 -12.00
CA GLU A 294 -19.15 7.02 -13.36
C GLU A 294 -19.13 8.16 -14.39
N GLN A 295 -20.03 9.13 -14.29
CA GLN A 295 -20.03 10.31 -15.17
C GLN A 295 -18.83 11.22 -14.90
N SER A 296 -18.50 11.46 -13.64
CA SER A 296 -17.30 12.21 -13.22
C SER A 296 -16.02 11.49 -13.64
N LEU A 297 -16.03 10.15 -13.57
CA LEU A 297 -14.97 9.28 -14.05
C LEU A 297 -14.81 9.37 -15.56
N ARG A 298 -15.88 9.35 -16.37
CA ARG A 298 -15.77 9.50 -17.84
C ARG A 298 -15.15 10.83 -18.27
N ALA A 299 -15.28 11.88 -17.46
CA ALA A 299 -14.60 13.16 -17.67
C ALA A 299 -13.13 13.15 -17.22
N THR A 300 -12.79 12.35 -16.21
CA THR A 300 -11.47 12.30 -15.55
C THR A 300 -10.55 11.22 -16.14
N GLU A 301 -11.09 10.07 -16.57
CA GLU A 301 -10.41 8.93 -17.20
C GLU A 301 -9.67 9.32 -18.50
N LYS A 302 -10.07 10.43 -19.15
CA LYS A 302 -9.38 10.93 -20.35
C LYS A 302 -8.09 11.69 -20.04
N CYS A 303 -7.82 11.97 -18.77
CA CYS A 303 -6.73 12.86 -18.35
C CYS A 303 -5.79 12.23 -17.30
N ILE A 304 -6.16 11.14 -16.62
CA ILE A 304 -5.32 10.48 -15.62
C ILE A 304 -4.53 9.33 -16.26
N THR A 305 -3.22 9.39 -16.12
CA THR A 305 -2.25 8.35 -16.49
C THR A 305 -1.75 7.61 -15.24
N LEU A 306 -1.03 6.49 -15.41
CA LEU A 306 -0.38 5.79 -14.30
C LEU A 306 0.61 6.67 -13.53
N GLU A 307 1.20 7.65 -14.20
CA GLU A 307 2.17 8.58 -13.62
C GLU A 307 1.50 9.59 -12.67
N ASP A 308 0.20 9.85 -12.86
CA ASP A 308 -0.60 10.75 -12.01
C ASP A 308 -1.10 10.05 -10.72
N CYS A 309 -1.01 8.72 -10.64
CA CYS A 309 -1.43 7.94 -9.48
C CYS A 309 -0.37 7.98 -8.37
N GLU A 310 -0.29 9.10 -7.65
CA GLU A 310 0.63 9.24 -6.52
C GLU A 310 0.12 8.50 -5.27
N VAL A 311 0.87 7.49 -4.83
CA VAL A 311 0.61 6.78 -3.57
C VAL A 311 1.78 6.91 -2.61
N ALA A 312 1.48 7.07 -1.33
CA ALA A 312 2.48 6.94 -0.27
C ALA A 312 2.90 5.46 -0.15
N GLY A 313 4.21 5.16 -0.05
CA GLY A 313 4.63 3.80 0.31
C GLY A 313 6.00 3.32 -0.15
N SER A 314 6.62 3.92 -1.16
CA SER A 314 7.94 3.46 -1.63
C SER A 314 9.06 3.93 -0.71
N ASP A 315 9.07 5.24 -0.43
CA ASP A 315 10.05 5.89 0.44
C ASP A 315 9.34 6.64 1.57
N ARG A 316 10.10 6.89 2.63
CA ARG A 316 9.66 7.52 3.87
C ARG A 316 10.69 8.54 4.33
N ASP A 317 10.24 9.63 4.93
CA ASP A 317 11.09 10.78 5.28
C ASP A 317 11.20 11.06 6.79
N TYR A 318 10.54 10.26 7.63
CA TYR A 318 10.62 10.33 9.08
C TYR A 318 11.46 9.19 9.68
N ALA A 319 11.65 9.15 11.00
CA ALA A 319 12.24 8.02 11.73
C ALA A 319 11.14 7.22 12.46
N PHE A 320 11.33 5.92 12.67
CA PHE A 320 10.34 5.13 13.43
C PHE A 320 10.55 5.29 14.93
N GLU A 321 9.55 5.83 15.60
CA GLU A 321 9.52 5.93 17.06
C GLU A 321 8.77 4.74 17.65
N PHE A 322 9.21 4.29 18.83
CA PHE A 322 8.62 3.16 19.53
C PHE A 322 8.41 3.55 20.98
N ASP A 323 7.20 3.38 21.48
CA ASP A 323 6.86 3.62 22.88
C ASP A 323 5.93 2.52 23.37
N SER A 324 6.49 1.61 24.18
CA SER A 324 5.77 0.47 24.73
C SER A 324 4.68 0.84 25.74
N SER A 325 4.68 2.08 26.25
CA SER A 325 3.59 2.57 27.12
C SER A 325 2.37 3.05 26.33
N SER A 326 2.54 3.24 25.02
CA SER A 326 1.62 3.94 24.14
C SER A 326 0.94 3.06 23.10
N THR A 327 1.36 1.79 22.99
CA THR A 327 0.84 0.78 22.05
C THR A 327 0.69 -0.58 22.75
N HIS A 328 -0.19 -1.45 22.25
CA HIS A 328 -0.31 -2.81 22.78
C HIS A 328 0.90 -3.71 22.50
N ASP A 329 1.71 -3.40 21.48
CA ASP A 329 2.91 -4.13 21.12
C ASP A 329 4.13 -3.20 21.09
N PRO A 330 5.24 -3.51 21.80
CA PRO A 330 6.44 -2.67 21.85
C PRO A 330 7.18 -2.58 20.51
N ASN A 331 6.85 -3.44 19.54
CA ASN A 331 7.40 -3.43 18.20
C ASN A 331 6.51 -2.71 17.18
N LEU A 332 5.36 -2.19 17.59
CA LEU A 332 4.52 -1.32 16.75
C LEU A 332 5.14 0.09 16.72
N PRO A 333 5.61 0.59 15.56
CA PRO A 333 6.05 1.97 15.48
C PRO A 333 4.87 2.93 15.63
N LEU A 334 5.10 4.06 16.28
CA LEU A 334 4.13 5.14 16.35
C LEU A 334 3.89 5.73 14.96
N PRO A 335 2.63 6.07 14.61
CA PRO A 335 2.38 6.81 13.39
C PRO A 335 3.02 8.19 13.50
N PRO A 336 3.65 8.70 12.43
CA PRO A 336 4.18 10.06 12.42
C PRO A 336 3.04 11.07 12.59
N MET A 337 3.37 12.22 13.18
CA MET A 337 2.42 13.31 13.39
C MET A 337 2.71 14.45 12.42
N PRO A 338 1.67 15.09 11.85
CA PRO A 338 1.86 16.36 11.15
C PRO A 338 2.50 17.40 12.08
N ARG A 339 3.12 18.44 11.50
CA ARG A 339 3.60 19.58 12.29
C ARG A 339 2.48 20.15 13.15
N GLN A 340 2.81 20.60 14.35
CA GLN A 340 1.84 21.00 15.37
C GLN A 340 0.83 22.04 14.85
N ASP A 341 1.28 23.04 14.10
CA ASP A 341 0.43 24.07 13.48
C ASP A 341 -0.59 23.49 12.50
N LYS A 342 -0.15 22.55 11.65
CA LYS A 342 -1.04 21.83 10.72
C LYS A 342 -2.01 20.91 11.46
N GLU A 343 -1.53 20.24 12.51
CA GLU A 343 -2.33 19.32 13.31
C GLU A 343 -3.43 20.06 14.10
N GLU A 344 -3.08 21.16 14.76
CA GLU A 344 -4.05 22.01 15.48
C GLU A 344 -5.13 22.53 14.54
N ARG A 345 -4.74 23.01 13.34
CA ARG A 345 -5.69 23.46 12.32
C ARG A 345 -6.64 22.36 11.88
N ARG A 346 -6.12 21.18 11.61
CA ARG A 346 -6.89 19.99 11.21
C ARG A 346 -7.89 19.57 12.28
N LEU A 347 -7.50 19.59 13.55
CA LEU A 347 -8.38 19.29 14.68
C LEU A 347 -9.51 20.32 14.82
N GLN A 348 -9.23 21.62 14.63
CA GLN A 348 -10.27 22.65 14.63
C GLN A 348 -11.34 22.40 13.56
N TYR A 349 -10.96 21.93 12.36
CA TYR A 349 -11.94 21.57 11.33
C TYR A 349 -12.78 20.35 11.71
N ILE A 350 -12.17 19.33 12.32
CA ILE A 350 -12.90 18.16 12.81
C ILE A 350 -13.93 18.59 13.85
N ASP A 351 -13.55 19.43 14.81
CA ASP A 351 -14.46 19.93 15.83
C ASP A 351 -15.59 20.78 15.22
N ALA A 352 -15.26 21.69 14.31
CA ALA A 352 -16.24 22.56 13.63
C ALA A 352 -17.18 21.80 12.67
N SER A 353 -16.83 20.59 12.25
CA SER A 353 -17.68 19.77 11.37
C SER A 353 -18.94 19.25 12.08
N GLY A 354 -18.88 19.07 13.40
CA GLY A 354 -19.96 18.42 14.19
C GLY A 354 -20.16 16.93 13.89
N MET A 355 -19.32 16.31 13.04
CA MET A 355 -19.49 14.92 12.59
C MET A 355 -19.25 13.88 13.70
N LEU A 356 -18.52 14.27 14.75
CA LEU A 356 -18.30 13.43 15.93
C LEU A 356 -19.50 13.44 16.89
N ASP A 357 -20.50 14.33 16.68
CA ASP A 357 -21.74 14.34 17.44
C ASP A 357 -22.53 13.04 17.21
N ALA A 358 -23.10 12.49 18.29
CA ALA A 358 -23.98 11.33 18.23
C ALA A 358 -25.27 11.62 17.44
N GLN A 359 -25.73 12.86 17.35
CA GLN A 359 -26.95 13.20 16.61
C GLN A 359 -26.72 13.39 15.11
N PHE A 360 -25.47 13.36 14.65
CA PHE A 360 -25.16 13.52 13.24
C PHE A 360 -25.69 12.34 12.42
N ASP A 361 -26.42 12.63 11.33
CA ASP A 361 -26.90 11.63 10.38
C ASP A 361 -25.74 11.15 9.49
N ARG A 362 -25.32 9.91 9.71
CA ARG A 362 -24.19 9.27 9.01
C ARG A 362 -24.60 8.53 7.75
N SER A 363 -25.89 8.50 7.39
CA SER A 363 -26.41 7.68 6.28
C SER A 363 -25.71 7.97 4.95
N ALA A 364 -25.42 9.25 4.65
CA ALA A 364 -24.67 9.63 3.46
C ALA A 364 -23.22 9.15 3.48
N LEU A 365 -22.59 9.13 4.66
CA LEU A 365 -21.21 8.66 4.84
C LEU A 365 -21.12 7.13 4.78
N ASP A 366 -22.10 6.42 5.34
CA ASP A 366 -22.24 4.98 5.21
C ASP A 366 -22.41 4.55 3.75
N LEU A 367 -23.22 5.30 2.99
CA LEU A 367 -23.39 5.08 1.55
C LEU A 367 -22.08 5.30 0.78
N LEU A 368 -21.36 6.38 1.05
CA LEU A 368 -20.06 6.63 0.41
C LEU A 368 -19.03 5.54 0.75
N ALA A 369 -19.02 5.04 1.99
CA ALA A 369 -18.19 3.90 2.38
C ALA A 369 -18.56 2.62 1.62
N GLN A 370 -19.86 2.37 1.41
CA GLN A 370 -20.35 1.25 0.62
C GLN A 370 -19.93 1.33 -0.84
N VAL A 371 -20.10 2.49 -1.48
CA VAL A 371 -19.71 2.71 -2.89
C VAL A 371 -18.20 2.53 -3.07
N ALA A 372 -17.40 3.06 -2.13
CA ALA A 372 -15.95 2.86 -2.14
C ALA A 372 -15.54 1.38 -2.03
N ALA A 373 -16.16 0.64 -1.11
CA ALA A 373 -15.92 -0.78 -0.94
C ALA A 373 -16.26 -1.57 -2.22
N LYS A 374 -17.45 -1.32 -2.80
CA LYS A 374 -17.87 -1.96 -4.05
C LYS A 374 -16.94 -1.63 -5.22
N GLN A 375 -16.54 -0.38 -5.36
CA GLN A 375 -15.71 0.04 -6.49
C GLN A 375 -14.33 -0.62 -6.47
N LEU A 376 -13.82 -0.89 -5.27
CA LEU A 376 -12.60 -1.65 -5.07
C LEU A 376 -12.87 -3.16 -4.94
N ASN A 377 -14.09 -3.66 -5.08
CA ASN A 377 -14.43 -5.07 -4.79
C ASN A 377 -13.96 -5.54 -3.40
N CYS A 378 -13.90 -4.64 -2.42
CA CYS A 378 -13.51 -4.95 -1.06
C CYS A 378 -14.77 -5.24 -0.22
N PRO A 379 -14.70 -6.18 0.74
CA PRO A 379 -15.82 -6.47 1.63
C PRO A 379 -16.10 -5.35 2.63
N ILE A 380 -15.14 -4.44 2.85
CA ILE A 380 -15.19 -3.43 3.91
C ILE A 380 -14.82 -2.05 3.37
N GLY A 381 -15.61 -1.05 3.75
CA GLY A 381 -15.35 0.38 3.51
C GLY A 381 -15.57 1.21 4.78
N PHE A 382 -14.81 2.29 4.92
CA PHE A 382 -14.94 3.21 6.04
C PHE A 382 -14.72 4.65 5.61
N ILE A 383 -15.36 5.59 6.30
CA ILE A 383 -14.89 6.97 6.38
C ILE A 383 -14.40 7.19 7.81
N THR A 384 -13.13 7.58 7.97
CA THR A 384 -12.51 7.72 9.28
C THR A 384 -12.04 9.14 9.52
N MET A 385 -12.26 9.65 10.74
CA MET A 385 -11.64 10.88 11.22
C MET A 385 -10.63 10.57 12.30
N VAL A 386 -9.41 11.03 12.08
CA VAL A 386 -8.32 10.87 13.04
C VAL A 386 -8.35 12.05 14.01
N GLY A 387 -8.90 11.86 15.20
CA GLY A 387 -8.86 12.86 16.28
C GLY A 387 -7.50 12.93 16.96
N LYS A 388 -7.41 13.64 18.09
CA LYS A 388 -6.14 13.83 18.82
C LYS A 388 -5.55 12.50 19.30
N GLU A 389 -6.33 11.71 20.04
CA GLU A 389 -5.89 10.43 20.62
C GLU A 389 -6.62 9.20 20.04
N THR A 390 -7.75 9.42 19.38
CA THR A 390 -8.64 8.38 18.87
C THR A 390 -8.92 8.59 17.40
N LEU A 391 -9.16 7.49 16.69
CA LEU A 391 -9.78 7.49 15.37
C LEU A 391 -11.25 7.10 15.52
N HIS A 392 -12.12 7.80 14.80
CA HIS A 392 -13.56 7.54 14.74
C HIS A 392 -13.94 7.15 13.30
N ALA A 393 -14.56 5.98 13.11
CA ALA A 393 -15.24 5.66 11.86
C ALA A 393 -16.63 6.33 11.86
N ILE A 394 -16.81 7.28 10.95
CA ILE A 394 -18.01 8.10 10.79
C ILE A 394 -18.86 7.68 9.59
N GLY A 395 -18.36 6.76 8.77
CA GLY A 395 -19.12 6.00 7.78
C GLY A 395 -18.58 4.59 7.76
N THR A 396 -19.45 3.59 7.65
CA THR A 396 -19.09 2.17 7.74
C THR A 396 -19.87 1.33 6.74
N PHE A 397 -19.16 0.43 6.07
CA PHE A 397 -19.74 -0.64 5.30
C PHE A 397 -18.95 -1.94 5.57
N PRO A 398 -19.61 -3.04 5.95
CA PRO A 398 -20.99 -3.13 6.40
C PRO A 398 -21.24 -2.25 7.64
N LEU A 399 -22.50 -1.94 7.92
CA LEU A 399 -22.87 -1.12 9.08
C LEU A 399 -22.33 -1.73 10.38
N ARG A 400 -21.76 -0.89 11.25
CA ARG A 400 -21.20 -1.28 12.56
C ARG A 400 -21.85 -0.50 13.71
N PRO A 401 -22.02 -1.10 14.90
CA PRO A 401 -22.41 -0.36 16.09
C PRO A 401 -21.39 0.73 16.43
N ARG A 402 -21.85 1.90 16.86
CA ARG A 402 -21.01 3.07 17.09
C ARG A 402 -19.92 2.84 18.13
N GLU A 403 -20.19 2.01 19.12
CA GLU A 403 -19.24 1.65 20.19
C GLU A 403 -18.00 0.94 19.62
N THR A 404 -18.17 0.26 18.49
CA THR A 404 -17.08 -0.45 17.79
C THR A 404 -16.37 0.39 16.73
N THR A 405 -16.77 1.67 16.57
CA THR A 405 -16.22 2.59 15.56
C THR A 405 -15.12 3.49 16.08
N VAL A 406 -14.66 3.31 17.33
CA VAL A 406 -13.60 4.12 17.93
C VAL A 406 -12.42 3.24 18.28
N ILE A 407 -11.23 3.60 17.78
CA ILE A 407 -9.97 2.91 18.09
C ILE A 407 -8.88 3.92 18.48
N PRO A 408 -7.84 3.53 19.22
CA PRO A 408 -6.71 4.40 19.50
C PRO A 408 -6.05 4.89 18.19
N ARG A 409 -5.73 6.18 18.10
CA ARG A 409 -5.06 6.78 16.93
C ARG A 409 -3.78 6.03 16.56
N ARG A 410 -3.02 5.64 17.57
CA ARG A 410 -1.72 4.96 17.43
C ARG A 410 -1.83 3.53 16.91
N GLU A 411 -3.04 2.95 16.92
CA GLU A 411 -3.32 1.59 16.42
C GLU A 411 -4.12 1.59 15.11
N SER A 412 -3.97 2.66 14.33
CA SER A 412 -4.67 2.82 13.06
C SER A 412 -3.75 3.07 11.89
N ILE A 413 -3.95 2.30 10.81
CA ILE A 413 -3.28 2.51 9.51
C ILE A 413 -3.59 3.90 8.97
N CYS A 414 -4.82 4.38 9.18
CA CYS A 414 -5.30 5.70 8.75
C CYS A 414 -4.40 6.86 9.23
N SER A 415 -3.85 6.75 10.44
CA SER A 415 -2.98 7.79 11.01
C SER A 415 -1.72 8.03 10.18
N HIS A 416 -1.22 7.01 9.48
CA HIS A 416 -0.09 7.15 8.56
C HIS A 416 -0.46 7.92 7.28
N THR A 417 -1.70 7.75 6.79
CA THR A 417 -2.21 8.47 5.61
C THR A 417 -2.35 9.95 5.87
N VAL A 418 -2.82 10.34 7.08
CA VAL A 418 -2.94 11.76 7.47
C VAL A 418 -1.61 12.50 7.37
N TYR A 419 -0.51 11.86 7.80
CA TYR A 419 0.82 12.44 7.70
C TYR A 419 1.32 12.53 6.26
N ALA A 420 1.15 11.46 5.48
CA ALA A 420 1.65 11.40 4.11
C ALA A 420 0.96 12.38 3.17
N ASP A 421 -0.25 12.83 3.53
CA ASP A 421 -1.06 13.77 2.76
C ASP A 421 -1.36 13.29 1.32
N LYS A 422 -1.30 11.97 1.12
CA LYS A 422 -1.47 11.28 -0.16
C LYS A 422 -2.23 9.97 0.07
N PRO A 423 -2.90 9.41 -0.94
CA PRO A 423 -3.46 8.07 -0.84
C PRO A 423 -2.40 7.06 -0.37
N LEU A 424 -2.77 6.19 0.56
CA LEU A 424 -1.92 5.13 1.07
C LEU A 424 -2.47 3.78 0.59
N VAL A 425 -1.65 3.00 -0.12
CA VAL A 425 -2.00 1.65 -0.58
C VAL A 425 -1.09 0.65 0.11
N VAL A 426 -1.67 -0.21 0.93
CA VAL A 426 -0.96 -1.26 1.66
C VAL A 426 -1.38 -2.61 1.10
N LYS A 427 -0.52 -3.17 0.25
CA LYS A 427 -0.74 -4.44 -0.46
C LYS A 427 -1.00 -5.62 0.46
N ASN A 428 -0.26 -5.66 1.57
CA ASN A 428 -0.45 -6.61 2.66
C ASN A 428 0.10 -6.04 3.99
N PRO A 429 -0.77 -5.56 4.90
CA PRO A 429 -0.36 -5.02 6.19
C PRO A 429 0.40 -6.02 7.08
N GLN A 430 0.19 -7.33 6.90
CA GLN A 430 0.87 -8.36 7.69
C GLN A 430 2.36 -8.49 7.33
N ARG A 431 2.76 -8.04 6.13
CA ARG A 431 4.13 -8.05 5.63
C ARG A 431 4.87 -6.75 5.89
N ASP A 432 4.20 -5.73 6.39
CA ASP A 432 4.72 -4.38 6.56
C ASP A 432 4.95 -4.09 8.06
N MET A 433 6.18 -3.80 8.47
CA MET A 433 6.49 -3.62 9.89
C MET A 433 5.73 -2.45 10.54
N ARG A 434 5.21 -1.50 9.74
CA ARG A 434 4.38 -0.40 10.23
C ARG A 434 3.08 -0.91 10.83
N PHE A 435 2.56 -2.02 10.30
CA PHE A 435 1.19 -2.47 10.55
C PHE A 435 1.10 -3.90 11.07
N ALA A 436 2.11 -4.75 10.82
CA ALA A 436 2.08 -6.18 11.13
C ALA A 436 1.85 -6.48 12.62
N GLN A 437 2.24 -5.55 13.50
CA GLN A 437 2.05 -5.69 14.94
C GLN A 437 0.73 -5.09 15.46
N MET A 438 -0.06 -4.41 14.62
CA MET A 438 -1.35 -3.84 15.00
C MET A 438 -2.38 -4.93 15.29
N SER A 439 -3.14 -4.74 16.37
CA SER A 439 -4.20 -5.66 16.80
C SER A 439 -5.22 -5.92 15.69
N LEU A 440 -5.65 -4.88 14.97
CA LEU A 440 -6.57 -4.97 13.82
C LEU A 440 -6.02 -5.88 12.70
N VAL A 441 -4.72 -5.81 12.42
CA VAL A 441 -4.09 -6.59 11.34
C VAL A 441 -3.95 -8.07 11.75
N LYS A 442 -3.53 -8.32 12.99
CA LYS A 442 -3.36 -9.69 13.51
C LYS A 442 -4.70 -10.39 13.72
N GLN A 443 -5.66 -9.74 14.36
CA GLN A 443 -6.91 -10.37 14.81
C GLN A 443 -7.98 -10.41 13.71
N ALA A 444 -8.15 -9.33 12.95
CA ALA A 444 -9.13 -9.28 11.87
C ALA A 444 -8.59 -9.83 10.55
N GLN A 445 -7.33 -10.27 10.50
CA GLN A 445 -6.69 -10.83 9.30
C GLN A 445 -6.79 -9.89 8.08
N VAL A 446 -6.61 -8.59 8.30
CA VAL A 446 -6.61 -7.61 7.19
C VAL A 446 -5.39 -7.85 6.32
N LYS A 447 -5.61 -8.19 5.04
CA LYS A 447 -4.56 -8.47 4.06
C LYS A 447 -4.46 -7.41 2.97
N PHE A 448 -5.33 -6.41 2.94
CA PHE A 448 -5.21 -5.27 2.04
C PHE A 448 -5.89 -4.04 2.67
N TYR A 449 -5.30 -2.86 2.46
CA TYR A 449 -5.86 -1.59 2.89
C TYR A 449 -5.57 -0.50 1.87
N VAL A 450 -6.55 0.36 1.64
CA VAL A 450 -6.35 1.67 1.00
C VAL A 450 -7.01 2.76 1.80
N GLY A 451 -6.39 3.95 1.81
CA GLY A 451 -6.96 5.15 2.41
C GLY A 451 -6.72 6.36 1.53
N PHE A 452 -7.78 7.06 1.15
CA PHE A 452 -7.76 8.27 0.33
C PHE A 452 -8.11 9.49 1.19
N PRO A 453 -7.29 10.55 1.17
CA PRO A 453 -7.51 11.72 2.02
C PRO A 453 -8.74 12.52 1.61
N ILE A 454 -9.58 12.82 2.60
CA ILE A 454 -10.71 13.75 2.50
C ILE A 454 -10.24 15.09 3.09
N ARG A 455 -10.30 16.14 2.28
CA ARG A 455 -9.73 17.45 2.60
C ARG A 455 -10.80 18.46 2.97
N ALA A 456 -10.47 19.30 3.95
CA ALA A 456 -11.16 20.55 4.21
C ALA A 456 -10.89 21.58 3.09
N PRO A 457 -11.66 22.69 3.01
CA PRO A 457 -11.48 23.71 1.98
C PRO A 457 -10.08 24.36 1.94
N ASP A 458 -9.35 24.37 3.06
CA ASP A 458 -7.98 24.89 3.13
C ASP A 458 -6.91 23.83 2.76
N GLY A 459 -7.33 22.62 2.39
CA GLY A 459 -6.47 21.51 2.02
C GLY A 459 -6.11 20.56 3.16
N ALA A 460 -6.44 20.87 4.42
CA ALA A 460 -6.12 19.99 5.56
C ALA A 460 -6.85 18.64 5.47
N VAL A 461 -6.17 17.52 5.74
CA VAL A 461 -6.77 16.18 5.70
C VAL A 461 -7.57 15.93 6.98
N VAL A 462 -8.89 16.05 6.92
CA VAL A 462 -9.76 15.94 8.10
C VAL A 462 -10.30 14.53 8.29
N ALA A 463 -10.50 13.81 7.20
CA ALA A 463 -10.99 12.44 7.19
C ALA A 463 -10.30 11.61 6.11
N LEU A 464 -10.58 10.32 6.06
CA LEU A 464 -10.09 9.42 5.03
C LEU A 464 -11.22 8.52 4.54
N LEU A 465 -11.34 8.35 3.23
CA LEU A 465 -12.15 7.32 2.61
C LEU A 465 -11.30 6.06 2.43
N CYS A 466 -11.64 4.99 3.14
CA CYS A 466 -10.84 3.78 3.23
C CYS A 466 -11.61 2.56 2.75
N ALA A 467 -10.89 1.56 2.27
CA ALA A 467 -11.40 0.23 2.02
C ALA A 467 -10.39 -0.83 2.46
N SER A 468 -10.87 -2.03 2.81
CA SER A 468 -10.02 -3.10 3.31
C SER A 468 -10.51 -4.47 2.86
N ASP A 469 -9.57 -5.39 2.68
CA ASP A 469 -9.83 -6.76 2.22
C ASP A 469 -9.11 -7.79 3.10
N PHE A 470 -9.66 -9.00 3.13
CA PHE A 470 -9.08 -10.17 3.78
C PHE A 470 -8.22 -10.99 2.80
N GLN A 471 -8.18 -10.60 1.54
CA GLN A 471 -7.26 -11.14 0.53
C GLN A 471 -6.19 -10.10 0.17
N PRO A 472 -4.92 -10.52 -0.03
CA PRO A 472 -3.88 -9.61 -0.46
C PRO A 472 -4.13 -9.14 -1.89
N ARG A 473 -3.66 -7.93 -2.21
CA ARG A 473 -3.73 -7.39 -3.57
C ARG A 473 -2.41 -6.76 -3.98
N GLU A 474 -2.00 -7.05 -5.21
CA GLU A 474 -0.73 -6.57 -5.73
C GLU A 474 -0.78 -5.10 -6.16
N THR A 475 -1.91 -4.63 -6.69
CA THR A 475 -2.08 -3.27 -7.23
C THR A 475 -3.54 -2.82 -7.18
N ILE A 476 -3.76 -1.51 -7.31
CA ILE A 476 -5.05 -0.93 -7.72
C ILE A 476 -4.92 -0.39 -9.15
N SER A 477 -6.00 -0.44 -9.91
CA SER A 477 -6.07 0.12 -11.26
C SER A 477 -6.19 1.65 -11.24
N VAL A 478 -5.83 2.30 -12.35
CA VAL A 478 -6.02 3.76 -12.53
C VAL A 478 -7.49 4.15 -12.35
N LYS A 479 -8.43 3.32 -12.83
CA LYS A 479 -9.87 3.54 -12.69
C LYS A 479 -10.30 3.50 -11.22
N GLU A 480 -9.84 2.52 -10.46
CA GLU A 480 -10.11 2.43 -9.02
C GLU A 480 -9.54 3.63 -8.27
N TYR A 481 -8.30 4.04 -8.57
CA TYR A 481 -7.67 5.21 -7.99
C TYR A 481 -8.49 6.49 -8.26
N ALA A 482 -8.82 6.75 -9.52
CA ALA A 482 -9.59 7.93 -9.92
C ALA A 482 -10.98 7.96 -9.26
N ALA A 483 -11.61 6.79 -9.13
CA ALA A 483 -12.93 6.68 -8.52
C ALA A 483 -12.88 7.00 -7.03
N MET A 484 -11.89 6.46 -6.33
CA MET A 484 -11.68 6.72 -4.91
C MET A 484 -11.32 8.18 -4.65
N GLU A 485 -10.53 8.80 -5.53
CA GLU A 485 -10.22 10.23 -5.43
C GLU A 485 -11.47 11.10 -5.64
N ALA A 486 -12.30 10.78 -6.63
CA ALA A 486 -13.57 11.47 -6.86
C ALA A 486 -14.53 11.31 -5.67
N LEU A 487 -14.67 10.10 -5.12
CA LEU A 487 -15.46 9.82 -3.94
C LEU A 487 -14.94 10.56 -2.71
N ALA A 488 -13.62 10.65 -2.51
CA ALA A 488 -13.03 11.41 -1.41
C ALA A 488 -13.30 12.91 -1.53
N LYS A 489 -13.29 13.46 -2.76
CA LYS A 489 -13.69 14.86 -3.03
C LYS A 489 -15.16 15.10 -2.71
N LEU A 490 -16.06 14.19 -3.09
CA LEU A 490 -17.49 14.25 -2.76
C LEU A 490 -17.71 14.16 -1.24
N ALA A 491 -17.04 13.22 -0.57
CA ALA A 491 -17.10 13.09 0.89
C ALA A 491 -16.63 14.38 1.60
N GLY A 492 -15.67 15.10 1.04
CA GLY A 492 -15.21 16.40 1.56
C GLY A 492 -16.31 17.45 1.60
N GLN A 493 -17.28 17.42 0.69
CA GLN A 493 -18.43 18.33 0.70
C GLN A 493 -19.40 18.01 1.84
N VAL A 494 -19.49 16.74 2.24
CA VAL A 494 -20.34 16.28 3.36
C VAL A 494 -19.69 16.60 4.70
N VAL A 495 -18.37 16.46 4.80
CA VAL A 495 -17.58 16.65 6.03
C VAL A 495 -17.22 18.13 6.26
N ALA A 496 -17.42 19.01 5.28
CA ALA A 496 -17.12 20.44 5.39
C ALA A 496 -17.84 21.08 6.59
N PRO A 497 -17.19 22.02 7.32
CA PRO A 497 -17.83 22.72 8.42
C PRO A 497 -19.12 23.38 7.96
N ARG A 498 -20.18 23.21 8.75
CA ARG A 498 -21.39 24.01 8.56
C ARG A 498 -21.02 25.44 8.93
N LEU A 499 -20.92 26.32 7.95
CA LEU A 499 -20.88 27.76 8.21
C LEU A 499 -22.14 28.07 9.00
N VAL A 500 -21.98 28.36 10.30
CA VAL A 500 -23.06 28.90 11.11
C VAL A 500 -23.38 30.25 10.47
N THR A 501 -24.44 30.29 9.67
CA THR A 501 -25.05 31.55 9.24
C THR A 501 -25.56 32.20 10.52
N CYS A 502 -24.78 33.13 11.09
CA CYS A 502 -25.28 34.12 12.02
C CYS A 502 -26.28 35.01 11.28
N CYS A 503 -27.50 34.53 11.09
CA CYS A 503 -28.64 35.39 10.81
C CYS A 503 -28.96 36.12 12.11
N GLY A 504 -28.29 37.25 12.32
CA GLY A 504 -28.66 38.21 13.33
C GLY A 504 -30.09 38.70 13.06
N VAL A 505 -31.03 38.26 13.89
CA VAL A 505 -32.33 38.92 14.03
C VAL A 505 -32.22 39.81 15.26
N ASP A 506 -31.61 40.98 15.09
CA ASP A 506 -31.89 42.11 15.97
C ASP A 506 -33.26 42.68 15.57
N ARG A 507 -34.31 42.22 16.27
CA ARG A 507 -35.57 42.98 16.39
C ARG A 507 -35.62 43.57 17.78
N SER A 508 -34.83 44.61 18.02
CA SER A 508 -35.11 45.56 19.08
C SER A 508 -36.08 46.63 18.54
N ASN A 509 -37.33 46.50 18.98
CA ASN A 509 -38.39 47.48 18.81
C ASN A 509 -37.89 48.89 19.14
N SER A 510 -37.96 49.77 18.16
CA SER A 510 -37.96 51.22 18.35
C SER A 510 -39.26 51.76 17.77
N HIS A 511 -40.26 51.95 18.62
CA HIS A 511 -41.34 52.90 18.38
C HIS A 511 -41.84 53.46 19.71
N MET A 512 -42.11 54.77 19.65
CA MET A 512 -42.50 55.76 20.67
C MET A 512 -43.55 55.31 21.69
#